data_AF-A0A4D7CV14-F1
#
_entry.id   AF-A0A4D7CV14-F1
#
_cell.length_a   1.000
_cell.length_b   1.000
_cell.length_c   1.000
_cell.angle_alpha   90.00
_cell.angle_beta   90.00
_cell.angle_gamma   90.00
#
_symmetry.space_group_name_H-M   'P 1'
#
loop_
_entity.id
_entity.type
_entity.pdbx_description
1 polymer ?
#
loop_
_entity_poly.entity_id
_entity_poly.type
_entity_poly.pdbx_seq_one_letter_code
_entity_poly.pdbx_strand_id
1 'polypeptide(L)'
;MSAVSLMAMILSVVVLMVGGKKGLFTLLNLAFNLMSIILVIWALSKGFSLGLVVAIFTIVTFFNNFWLFNQEIDAYYTKVSMTASAGVILIMTCLLPVFLRASASYGFAPEELEELGAFSLDVLVNYRDIFAVLVIVAMVGAVIDGAISVASAMSEIESEHPDMTVAQLRQSGLRIGRDIVSTTMTTLLLAFFGNYLGVVLFILDFNYGWQYLMNAQLVVSQLVVMFLAAIGTLVTLPLTAYLYIKMKQSPKSKVGGIE
;
A
#
# COMPACT_ATOMS: atom_id res chain seq x y z
N MET A 1 -18.74 -11.57 23.06
CA MET A 1 -17.71 -11.24 22.05
C MET A 1 -18.44 -10.73 20.82
N SER A 2 -18.04 -9.60 20.24
CA SER A 2 -18.60 -9.14 18.95
C SER A 2 -18.14 -10.08 17.83
N ALA A 3 -18.92 -10.22 16.75
CA ALA A 3 -18.54 -11.04 15.59
C ALA A 3 -17.15 -10.65 15.04
N VAL A 4 -16.85 -9.34 15.02
CA VAL A 4 -15.55 -8.79 14.63
C VAL A 4 -14.42 -9.31 15.52
N SER A 5 -14.60 -9.30 16.85
CA SER A 5 -13.58 -9.81 17.78
C SER A 5 -13.32 -11.31 17.60
N LEU A 6 -14.34 -12.10 17.24
CA LEU A 6 -14.19 -13.52 16.95
C LEU A 6 -13.41 -13.74 15.65
N MET A 7 -13.72 -13.00 14.58
CA MET A 7 -13.01 -13.09 13.30
C MET A 7 -11.55 -12.67 13.45
N ALA A 8 -11.27 -11.60 14.21
CA ALA A 8 -9.90 -11.17 14.50
C ALA A 8 -9.10 -12.23 15.27
N MET A 9 -9.74 -12.92 16.22
CA MET A 9 -9.13 -14.02 16.96
C MET A 9 -8.81 -15.21 16.05
N ILE A 10 -9.75 -15.62 15.20
CA ILE A 10 -9.55 -16.70 14.23
C ILE A 10 -8.40 -16.36 13.28
N LEU A 11 -8.40 -15.15 12.72
CA LEU A 11 -7.32 -14.68 11.84
C LEU A 11 -5.96 -14.74 12.54
N SER A 12 -5.90 -14.25 13.79
CA SER A 12 -4.66 -14.26 14.58
C SER A 12 -4.14 -15.69 14.80
N VAL A 13 -5.03 -16.64 15.12
CA VAL A 13 -4.66 -18.05 15.29
C VAL A 13 -4.11 -18.64 13.99
N VAL A 14 -4.79 -18.40 12.86
CA VAL A 14 -4.34 -18.91 11.55
C VAL A 14 -2.98 -18.34 11.17
N VAL A 15 -2.76 -17.03 11.37
CA VAL A 15 -1.47 -16.39 11.08
C VAL A 15 -0.35 -16.97 11.94
N LEU A 16 -0.61 -17.22 13.23
CA LEU A 16 0.37 -17.84 14.12
C LEU A 16 0.67 -19.30 13.74
N MET A 17 -0.35 -20.05 13.30
CA MET A 17 -0.18 -21.44 12.86
C MET A 17 0.62 -21.55 11.56
N VAL A 18 0.35 -20.69 10.57
CA VAL A 18 1.01 -20.72 9.25
C VAL A 18 2.38 -20.04 9.30
N GLY A 19 2.49 -18.90 9.98
CA GLY A 19 3.71 -18.08 10.02
C GLY A 19 4.68 -18.45 11.13
N GLY A 20 4.30 -19.28 12.11
CA GLY A 20 5.13 -19.61 13.27
C GLY A 20 5.61 -18.36 14.01
N LYS A 21 6.92 -18.25 14.26
CA LYS A 21 7.54 -17.06 14.88
C LYS A 21 7.35 -15.79 14.04
N LYS A 22 7.48 -15.90 12.71
CA LYS A 22 7.26 -14.81 11.75
C LYS A 22 5.82 -14.29 11.82
N GLY A 23 4.85 -15.19 12.05
CA GLY A 23 3.44 -14.84 12.20
C GLY A 23 3.18 -13.85 13.34
N LEU A 24 3.88 -13.96 14.46
CA LEU A 24 3.74 -13.00 15.57
C LEU A 24 4.21 -11.60 15.15
N PHE A 25 5.35 -11.51 14.46
CA PHE A 25 5.84 -10.23 13.95
C PHE A 25 4.91 -9.66 12.87
N THR A 26 4.31 -10.49 12.01
CA THR A 26 3.27 -10.03 11.07
C THR A 26 2.08 -9.40 11.80
N LEU A 27 1.59 -10.01 12.88
CA LEU A 27 0.49 -9.45 13.67
C LEU A 27 0.87 -8.15 14.37
N LEU A 28 2.09 -8.06 14.92
CA LEU A 28 2.60 -6.82 15.50
C LEU A 28 2.71 -5.71 14.44
N ASN A 29 3.25 -6.01 13.26
CA ASN A 29 3.33 -5.06 12.16
C ASN A 29 1.93 -4.56 11.76
N LEU A 30 0.96 -5.46 11.63
CA LEU A 30 -0.42 -5.10 11.31
C LEU A 30 -1.02 -4.18 12.38
N ALA A 31 -0.83 -4.49 13.67
CA ALA A 31 -1.31 -3.67 14.77
C ALA A 31 -0.67 -2.28 14.78
N PHE A 32 0.64 -2.19 14.52
CA PHE A 32 1.34 -0.90 14.43
C PHE A 32 0.88 -0.07 13.23
N ASN A 33 0.63 -0.68 12.07
CA ASN A 33 0.08 0.01 10.89
C ASN A 33 -1.36 0.49 11.14
N LEU A 34 -2.18 -0.30 11.83
CA LEU A 34 -3.51 0.14 12.24
C LEU A 34 -3.43 1.33 13.21
N MET A 35 -2.53 1.26 14.19
CA MET A 35 -2.31 2.35 15.14
C MET A 35 -1.83 3.63 14.45
N SER A 36 -0.94 3.53 13.45
CA SER A 36 -0.48 4.70 12.70
C SER A 36 -1.59 5.35 11.88
N ILE A 37 -2.49 4.56 11.29
CA ILE A 37 -3.70 5.09 10.62
C ILE A 37 -4.62 5.80 11.61
N ILE A 38 -4.86 5.21 12.79
CA ILE A 38 -5.69 5.85 13.83
C ILE A 38 -5.07 7.18 14.28
N LEU A 39 -3.75 7.24 14.45
CA LEU A 39 -3.03 8.45 14.82
C LEU A 39 -3.11 9.53 13.74
N VAL A 40 -3.06 9.14 12.46
CA VAL A 40 -3.28 10.03 11.32
C VAL A 40 -4.67 10.66 11.37
N ILE A 41 -5.71 9.85 11.57
CA ILE A 41 -7.09 10.32 11.67
C ILE A 41 -7.24 11.29 12.85
N TRP A 42 -6.66 10.92 14.01
CA TRP A 42 -6.67 11.78 15.18
C TRP A 42 -5.93 13.11 14.95
N ALA A 43 -4.77 13.09 14.30
CA ALA A 43 -4.03 14.31 13.99
C ALA A 43 -4.81 15.22 13.02
N LEU A 44 -5.42 14.66 11.98
CA LEU A 44 -6.30 15.43 11.10
C LEU A 44 -7.44 16.07 11.89
N SER A 45 -8.09 15.34 12.80
CA SER A 45 -9.17 15.87 13.64
C SER A 45 -8.76 17.07 14.51
N LYS A 46 -7.45 17.22 14.80
CA LYS A 46 -6.89 18.35 15.55
C LYS A 46 -6.46 19.54 14.67
N GLY A 47 -6.67 19.45 13.35
CA GLY A 47 -6.33 20.52 12.40
C GLY A 47 -4.86 20.56 11.99
N PHE A 48 -4.10 19.49 12.20
CA PHE A 48 -2.73 19.40 11.67
C PHE A 48 -2.75 19.42 10.13
N SER A 49 -1.73 20.03 9.53
CA SER A 49 -1.63 20.10 8.07
C SER A 49 -1.42 18.72 7.45
N LEU A 50 -2.08 18.47 6.32
CA LEU A 50 -2.00 17.18 5.60
C LEU A 50 -0.56 16.75 5.33
N GLY A 51 0.30 17.68 4.92
CA GLY A 51 1.70 17.37 4.61
C GLY A 51 2.46 16.82 5.83
N LEU A 52 2.21 17.37 7.02
CA LEU A 52 2.82 16.87 8.26
C LEU A 52 2.32 15.48 8.62
N VAL A 53 1.00 15.28 8.54
CA VAL A 53 0.38 13.99 8.91
C VAL A 53 0.85 12.87 7.98
N VAL A 54 0.91 13.13 6.68
CA VAL A 54 1.43 12.19 5.66
C VAL A 54 2.90 11.88 5.89
N ALA A 55 3.73 12.90 6.18
CA ALA A 55 5.14 12.69 6.45
C ALA A 55 5.35 11.80 7.68
N ILE A 56 4.64 12.09 8.78
CA ILE A 56 4.70 11.29 10.01
C ILE A 56 4.24 9.85 9.74
N PHE A 57 3.10 9.67 9.05
CA PHE A 57 2.59 8.35 8.69
C PHE A 57 3.63 7.54 7.92
N THR A 58 4.21 8.16 6.89
CA THR A 58 5.21 7.53 6.04
C THR A 58 6.43 7.13 6.86
N ILE A 59 6.97 8.02 7.69
CA ILE A 59 8.12 7.75 8.58
C ILE A 59 7.83 6.61 9.56
N VAL A 60 6.68 6.64 10.23
CA VAL A 60 6.29 5.62 11.22
C VAL A 60 6.14 4.27 10.53
N THR A 61 5.44 4.22 9.40
CA THR A 61 5.26 2.99 8.61
C THR A 61 6.61 2.47 8.13
N PHE A 62 7.51 3.31 7.65
CA PHE A 62 8.87 2.90 7.28
C PHE A 62 9.68 2.38 8.45
N PHE A 63 9.61 3.04 9.61
CA PHE A 63 10.30 2.60 10.82
C PHE A 63 9.79 1.24 11.30
N ASN A 64 8.46 1.06 11.35
CA ASN A 64 7.85 -0.21 11.75
C ASN A 64 8.30 -1.34 10.83
N ASN A 65 8.18 -1.15 9.52
CA ASN A 65 8.60 -2.15 8.55
C ASN A 65 10.12 -2.42 8.69
N PHE A 66 10.97 -1.39 8.77
CA PHE A 66 12.41 -1.60 8.94
C PHE A 66 12.74 -2.39 10.21
N TRP A 67 12.19 -2.00 11.36
CA TRP A 67 12.52 -2.60 12.64
C TRP A 67 12.03 -4.05 12.74
N LEU A 68 10.81 -4.33 12.26
CA LEU A 68 10.24 -5.68 12.26
C LEU A 68 10.95 -6.60 11.26
N PHE A 69 11.20 -6.12 10.05
CA PHE A 69 11.85 -6.93 9.02
C PHE A 69 13.34 -7.16 9.34
N ASN A 70 14.06 -6.18 9.87
CA ASN A 70 15.49 -6.37 10.16
C ASN A 70 15.78 -7.38 11.30
N GLN A 71 14.77 -7.82 12.06
CA GLN A 71 14.94 -8.83 13.13
C GLN A 71 14.93 -10.28 12.63
N GLU A 72 14.29 -10.56 11.49
CA GLU A 72 14.13 -11.94 10.98
C GLU A 72 14.58 -12.12 9.53
N ILE A 73 14.85 -11.01 8.85
CA ILE A 73 14.89 -10.89 7.41
C ILE A 73 16.16 -10.08 7.07
N ASP A 74 16.90 -10.50 6.04
CA ASP A 74 18.23 -9.98 5.73
C ASP A 74 18.20 -8.45 5.58
N ALA A 75 19.04 -7.75 6.36
CA ALA A 75 19.14 -6.30 6.43
C ALA A 75 19.35 -5.66 5.05
N TYR A 76 19.87 -6.44 4.10
CA TYR A 76 20.09 -6.05 2.74
C TYR A 76 18.79 -5.73 1.99
N TYR A 77 17.86 -6.67 1.88
CA TYR A 77 16.67 -6.47 1.03
C TYR A 77 15.64 -5.54 1.69
N THR A 78 15.61 -5.44 3.03
CA THR A 78 14.83 -4.40 3.71
C THR A 78 15.31 -3.00 3.31
N LYS A 79 16.62 -2.76 3.19
CA LYS A 79 17.16 -1.47 2.72
C LYS A 79 16.79 -1.20 1.27
N VAL A 80 16.85 -2.22 0.40
CA VAL A 80 16.47 -2.10 -1.01
C VAL A 80 14.99 -1.74 -1.14
N SER A 81 14.12 -2.50 -0.48
CA SER A 81 12.67 -2.29 -0.55
C SER A 81 12.28 -0.91 -0.01
N MET A 82 12.87 -0.48 1.10
CA MET A 82 12.65 0.86 1.65
C MET A 82 13.10 1.96 0.71
N THR A 83 14.27 1.83 0.09
CA THR A 83 14.79 2.86 -0.81
C THR A 83 13.91 2.98 -2.05
N ALA A 84 13.47 1.85 -2.60
CA ALA A 84 12.57 1.82 -3.76
C ALA A 84 11.20 2.44 -3.43
N SER A 85 10.56 1.94 -2.38
CA SER A 85 9.23 2.40 -1.95
C SER A 85 9.23 3.87 -1.54
N ALA A 86 10.25 4.35 -0.81
CA ALA A 86 10.35 5.75 -0.41
C ALA A 86 10.45 6.69 -1.62
N GLY A 87 11.25 6.31 -2.63
CA GLY A 87 11.37 7.08 -3.86
C GLY A 87 10.02 7.18 -4.60
N VAL A 88 9.30 6.07 -4.72
CA VAL A 88 8.00 6.05 -5.42
C VAL A 88 6.93 6.80 -4.63
N ILE A 89 6.83 6.58 -3.32
CA ILE A 89 5.87 7.29 -2.46
C ILE A 89 6.10 8.79 -2.54
N LEU A 90 7.35 9.25 -2.49
CA LEU A 90 7.66 10.68 -2.60
C LEU A 90 7.21 11.24 -3.95
N ILE A 91 7.55 10.58 -5.06
CA ILE A 91 7.14 11.01 -6.40
C ILE A 91 5.62 11.03 -6.52
N MET A 92 4.93 9.97 -6.10
CA MET A 92 3.47 9.86 -6.18
C MET A 92 2.77 10.88 -5.29
N THR A 93 3.29 11.15 -4.09
CA THR A 93 2.74 12.18 -3.19
C THR A 93 2.90 13.57 -3.81
N CYS A 94 4.02 13.86 -4.47
CA CYS A 94 4.21 15.14 -5.19
C CYS A 94 3.28 15.28 -6.40
N LEU A 95 2.95 14.18 -7.09
CA LEU A 95 2.03 14.19 -8.24
C LEU A 95 0.55 14.17 -7.84
N LEU A 96 0.23 13.74 -6.60
CA LEU A 96 -1.14 13.59 -6.13
C LEU A 96 -2.01 14.84 -6.33
N PRO A 97 -1.58 16.08 -6.03
CA PRO A 97 -2.40 17.27 -6.25
C PRO A 97 -2.81 17.46 -7.71
N VAL A 98 -1.97 17.02 -8.67
CA VAL A 98 -2.28 17.09 -10.11
C VAL A 98 -3.38 16.09 -10.47
N PHE A 99 -3.27 14.86 -9.99
CA PHE A 99 -4.28 13.82 -10.24
C PHE A 99 -5.62 14.14 -9.58
N LEU A 100 -5.60 14.68 -8.37
CA LEU A 100 -6.83 15.11 -7.71
C LEU A 100 -7.49 16.27 -8.46
N ARG A 101 -6.71 17.23 -8.98
CA ARG A 101 -7.23 18.31 -9.85
C ARG A 101 -7.85 17.79 -11.14
N ALA A 102 -7.21 16.83 -11.78
CA ALA A 102 -7.71 16.26 -13.03
C ALA A 102 -8.98 15.43 -12.84
N SER A 103 -9.11 14.70 -11.73
CA SER A 103 -10.26 13.81 -11.49
C SER A 103 -11.51 14.53 -10.98
N ALA A 104 -11.39 15.80 -10.57
CA ALA A 104 -12.47 16.59 -9.94
C ALA A 104 -13.23 15.87 -8.80
N SER A 105 -12.66 14.77 -8.29
CA SER A 105 -13.29 13.87 -7.33
C SER A 105 -12.77 14.24 -5.96
N TYR A 106 -13.53 15.08 -5.25
CA TYR A 106 -13.17 15.58 -3.93
C TYR A 106 -14.31 15.41 -2.96
N GLY A 107 -13.97 14.96 -1.75
CA GLY A 107 -14.93 14.80 -0.67
C GLY A 107 -15.84 13.60 -0.86
N PHE A 108 -16.74 13.44 0.10
CA PHE A 108 -17.73 12.37 0.12
C PHE A 108 -18.68 12.49 -1.07
N ALA A 109 -19.01 11.36 -1.66
CA ALA A 109 -20.06 11.31 -2.65
C ALA A 109 -21.41 11.68 -2.00
N PRO A 110 -22.38 12.22 -2.75
CA PRO A 110 -23.70 12.55 -2.21
C PRO A 110 -24.35 11.40 -1.43
N GLU A 111 -24.11 10.15 -1.88
CA GLU A 111 -24.57 8.93 -1.25
C GLU A 111 -23.97 8.73 0.16
N GLU A 112 -22.67 9.01 0.33
CA GLU A 112 -21.99 8.93 1.63
C GLU A 112 -22.41 10.08 2.56
N LEU A 113 -22.72 11.26 2.01
CA LEU A 113 -23.22 12.40 2.79
C LEU A 113 -24.63 12.15 3.34
N GLU A 114 -25.47 11.44 2.60
CA GLU A 114 -26.81 11.05 3.06
C GLU A 114 -26.72 10.11 4.27
N GLU A 115 -25.82 9.13 4.23
CA GLU A 115 -25.54 8.26 5.38
C GLU A 115 -25.00 9.03 6.60
N LEU A 116 -24.16 10.04 6.36
CA LEU A 116 -23.60 10.89 7.40
C LEU A 116 -24.58 11.95 7.94
N GLY A 117 -25.72 12.17 7.27
CA GLY A 117 -26.70 13.21 7.65
C GLY A 117 -27.31 13.04 9.04
N ALA A 118 -27.20 11.84 9.63
CA ALA A 118 -27.60 11.57 11.02
C ALA A 118 -26.58 12.07 12.07
N PHE A 119 -25.37 12.48 11.65
CA PHE A 119 -24.29 12.92 12.52
C PHE A 119 -24.03 14.44 12.38
N SER A 120 -23.26 15.00 13.33
CA SER A 120 -22.79 16.38 13.19
C SER A 120 -21.79 16.48 12.04
N LEU A 121 -22.10 17.33 11.06
CA LEU A 121 -21.21 17.66 9.94
C LEU A 121 -20.21 18.76 10.28
N ASP A 122 -20.17 19.21 11.54
CA ASP A 122 -19.23 20.23 12.04
C ASP A 122 -17.84 19.63 12.25
N VAL A 123 -17.20 19.28 11.13
CA VAL A 123 -15.87 18.67 11.08
C VAL A 123 -14.85 19.76 10.74
N LEU A 124 -13.85 19.93 11.61
CA LEU A 124 -12.78 20.93 11.47
C LEU A 124 -11.82 20.68 10.27
N VAL A 125 -12.01 19.57 9.54
CA VAL A 125 -11.08 19.03 8.56
C VAL A 125 -11.62 19.20 7.16
N ASN A 126 -10.78 19.67 6.24
CA ASN A 126 -11.15 19.76 4.83
C ASN A 126 -11.33 18.35 4.24
N TYR A 127 -12.51 18.08 3.68
CA TYR A 127 -12.83 16.78 3.06
C TYR A 127 -11.88 16.39 1.91
N ARG A 128 -11.31 17.37 1.20
CA ARG A 128 -10.25 17.15 0.21
C ARG A 128 -9.01 16.52 0.84
N ASP A 129 -8.66 16.96 2.03
CA ASP A 129 -7.48 16.48 2.74
C ASP A 129 -7.70 15.05 3.24
N ILE A 130 -8.91 14.72 3.70
CA ILE A 130 -9.29 13.36 4.07
C ILE A 130 -9.14 12.41 2.87
N PHE A 131 -9.66 12.80 1.70
CA PHE A 131 -9.56 11.98 0.50
C PHE A 131 -8.10 11.80 0.04
N ALA A 132 -7.28 12.86 0.11
CA ALA A 132 -5.87 12.78 -0.20
C ALA A 132 -5.13 11.82 0.76
N VAL A 133 -5.46 11.84 2.05
CA VAL A 133 -4.91 10.87 3.02
C VAL A 133 -5.35 9.45 2.71
N LEU A 134 -6.61 9.22 2.33
CA LEU A 134 -7.11 7.91 1.91
C LEU A 134 -6.27 7.34 0.75
N VAL A 135 -6.04 8.15 -0.29
CA VAL A 135 -5.21 7.76 -1.45
C VAL A 135 -3.79 7.42 -1.01
N ILE A 136 -3.19 8.24 -0.15
CA ILE A 136 -1.81 8.04 0.32
C ILE A 136 -1.69 6.77 1.16
N VAL A 137 -2.61 6.53 2.11
CA VAL A 137 -2.59 5.33 2.95
C VAL A 137 -2.70 4.07 2.09
N ALA A 138 -3.64 4.06 1.13
CA ALA A 138 -3.80 2.94 0.20
C ALA A 138 -2.55 2.71 -0.66
N MET A 139 -1.98 3.79 -1.20
CA MET A 139 -0.79 3.73 -2.06
C MET A 139 0.46 3.30 -1.30
N VAL A 140 0.72 3.85 -0.11
CA VAL A 140 1.88 3.50 0.73
C VAL A 140 1.87 2.01 1.07
N GLY A 141 0.72 1.47 1.46
CA GLY A 141 0.57 0.05 1.79
C GLY A 141 0.93 -0.85 0.61
N ALA A 142 0.33 -0.60 -0.56
CA ALA A 142 0.55 -1.41 -1.77
C ALA A 142 1.99 -1.29 -2.30
N VAL A 143 2.58 -0.09 -2.25
CA VAL A 143 3.97 0.17 -2.69
C VAL A 143 4.98 -0.55 -1.80
N ILE A 144 4.82 -0.50 -0.48
CA ILE A 144 5.73 -1.18 0.46
C ILE A 144 5.63 -2.70 0.30
N ASP A 145 4.42 -3.25 0.19
CA ASP A 145 4.18 -4.69 0.03
C ASP A 145 4.80 -5.23 -1.27
N GLY A 146 4.60 -4.51 -2.39
CA GLY A 146 5.22 -4.85 -3.67
C GLY A 146 6.75 -4.79 -3.62
N ALA A 147 7.32 -3.77 -2.98
CA ALA A 147 8.77 -3.65 -2.83
C ALA A 147 9.36 -4.79 -1.99
N ILE A 148 8.72 -5.15 -0.87
CA ILE A 148 9.19 -6.25 -0.03
C ILE A 148 9.10 -7.57 -0.78
N SER A 149 7.99 -7.84 -1.47
CA SER A 149 7.76 -9.09 -2.21
C SER A 149 8.81 -9.34 -3.30
N VAL A 150 9.16 -8.31 -4.08
CA VAL A 150 10.21 -8.45 -5.10
C VAL A 150 11.58 -8.61 -4.46
N ALA A 151 11.90 -7.81 -3.45
CA ALA A 151 13.22 -7.82 -2.83
C ALA A 151 13.49 -9.15 -2.10
N SER A 152 12.50 -9.70 -1.40
CA SER A 152 12.61 -11.00 -0.73
C SER A 152 12.73 -12.14 -1.73
N ALA A 153 11.91 -12.17 -2.79
CA ALA A 153 11.97 -13.21 -3.81
C ALA A 153 13.32 -13.21 -4.55
N MET A 154 13.87 -12.03 -4.85
CA MET A 154 15.21 -11.93 -5.43
C MET A 154 16.30 -12.41 -4.48
N SER A 155 16.17 -12.11 -3.17
CA SER A 155 17.09 -12.60 -2.14
C SER A 155 17.06 -14.12 -2.02
N GLU A 156 15.88 -14.74 -2.11
CA GLU A 156 15.71 -16.19 -2.03
C GLU A 156 16.30 -16.91 -3.24
N ILE A 157 16.03 -16.41 -4.46
CA ILE A 157 16.64 -16.94 -5.69
C ILE A 157 18.17 -16.86 -5.63
N GLU A 158 18.69 -15.76 -5.10
CA GLU A 158 20.13 -15.57 -4.93
C GLU A 158 20.73 -16.55 -3.93
N SER A 159 20.10 -16.76 -2.77
CA SER A 159 20.60 -17.68 -1.75
C SER A 159 20.60 -19.14 -2.23
N GLU A 160 19.60 -19.53 -3.02
CA GLU A 160 19.49 -20.89 -3.58
C GLU A 160 20.39 -21.12 -4.81
N HIS A 161 20.75 -20.05 -5.53
CA HIS A 161 21.59 -20.13 -6.72
C HIS A 161 22.75 -19.12 -6.69
N PRO A 162 23.78 -19.33 -5.85
CA PRO A 162 24.91 -18.39 -5.70
C PRO A 162 25.72 -18.18 -6.99
N ASP A 163 25.73 -19.16 -7.89
CA ASP A 163 26.45 -19.11 -9.17
C ASP A 163 25.74 -18.28 -10.26
N MET A 164 24.53 -17.78 -9.98
CA MET A 164 23.78 -16.98 -10.95
C MET A 164 24.52 -15.68 -11.29
N THR A 165 24.63 -15.42 -12.59
CA THR A 165 25.16 -14.13 -13.08
C THR A 165 24.19 -13.00 -12.76
N VAL A 166 24.73 -11.78 -12.61
CA VAL A 166 23.92 -10.56 -12.39
C VAL A 166 22.85 -10.38 -13.48
N ALA A 167 23.17 -10.74 -14.73
CA ALA A 167 22.23 -10.65 -15.85
C ALA A 167 21.03 -11.60 -15.67
N GLN A 168 21.28 -12.84 -15.24
CA GLN A 168 20.23 -13.82 -14.94
C GLN A 168 19.38 -13.40 -13.74
N LEU A 169 20.01 -12.86 -12.69
CA LEU A 169 19.28 -12.35 -11.52
C LEU A 169 18.39 -11.16 -11.90
N ARG A 170 18.87 -10.26 -12.77
CA ARG A 170 18.07 -9.15 -13.30
C ARG A 170 16.85 -9.61 -14.06
N GLN A 171 17.03 -10.57 -14.95
CA GLN A 171 15.94 -11.12 -15.75
C GLN A 171 14.91 -11.82 -14.86
N SER A 172 15.37 -12.53 -13.83
CA SER A 172 14.51 -13.19 -12.85
C SER A 172 13.72 -12.17 -12.03
N GLY A 173 14.36 -11.12 -11.52
CA GLY A 173 13.69 -10.03 -10.80
C GLY A 173 12.62 -9.31 -11.62
N LEU A 174 12.89 -9.06 -12.91
CA LEU A 174 11.88 -8.48 -13.81
C LEU A 174 10.71 -9.43 -14.08
N ARG A 175 10.96 -10.75 -14.15
CA ARG A 175 9.91 -11.76 -14.30
C ARG A 175 9.03 -11.84 -13.06
N ILE A 176 9.63 -11.89 -11.87
CA ILE A 176 8.92 -11.85 -10.58
C ILE A 176 8.05 -10.60 -10.50
N GLY A 177 8.62 -9.43 -10.81
CA GLY A 177 7.87 -8.17 -10.83
C GLY A 177 6.66 -8.24 -11.75
N ARG A 178 6.79 -8.81 -12.95
CA ARG A 178 5.68 -8.98 -13.90
C ARG A 178 4.58 -9.92 -13.35
N ASP A 179 4.96 -10.99 -12.68
CA ASP A 179 4.01 -11.93 -12.09
C ASP A 179 3.22 -11.25 -10.95
N ILE A 180 3.91 -10.47 -10.10
CA ILE A 180 3.28 -9.69 -9.02
C ILE A 180 2.37 -8.59 -9.57
N VAL A 181 2.73 -7.93 -10.69
CA VAL A 181 1.86 -6.95 -11.35
C VAL A 181 0.49 -7.56 -11.67
N SER A 182 0.48 -8.75 -12.28
CA SER A 182 -0.75 -9.40 -12.73
C SER A 182 -1.66 -9.79 -11.56
N THR A 183 -1.08 -10.36 -10.50
CA THR A 183 -1.84 -10.76 -9.31
C THR A 183 -2.37 -9.55 -8.54
N THR A 184 -1.57 -8.48 -8.43
CA THR A 184 -1.97 -7.23 -7.74
C THR A 184 -3.13 -6.57 -8.45
N MET A 185 -3.05 -6.41 -9.78
CA MET A 185 -4.14 -5.79 -10.56
C MET A 185 -5.45 -6.56 -10.44
N THR A 186 -5.38 -7.89 -10.52
CA THR A 186 -6.54 -8.76 -10.35
C THR A 186 -7.15 -8.60 -8.96
N THR A 187 -6.31 -8.56 -7.92
CA THR A 187 -6.76 -8.38 -6.53
C THR A 187 -7.44 -7.03 -6.31
N LEU A 188 -6.85 -5.94 -6.81
CA LEU A 188 -7.42 -4.60 -6.72
C LEU A 188 -8.77 -4.51 -7.45
N LEU A 189 -8.89 -5.11 -8.62
CA LEU A 189 -10.14 -5.13 -9.40
C LEU A 189 -11.24 -5.89 -8.65
N LEU A 190 -10.92 -7.07 -8.11
CA LEU A 190 -11.87 -7.87 -7.34
C LEU A 190 -12.27 -7.17 -6.04
N ALA A 191 -11.33 -6.50 -5.36
CA ALA A 191 -11.62 -5.73 -4.15
C ALA A 191 -12.58 -4.56 -4.45
N PHE A 192 -12.37 -3.85 -5.57
CA PHE A 192 -13.26 -2.79 -6.01
C PHE A 192 -14.68 -3.33 -6.26
N PHE A 193 -14.83 -4.33 -7.14
CA PHE A 193 -16.16 -4.86 -7.46
C PHE A 193 -16.80 -5.56 -6.26
N GLY A 194 -16.01 -6.20 -5.38
CA GLY A 194 -16.52 -6.84 -4.16
C GLY A 194 -17.10 -5.83 -3.17
N ASN A 195 -16.44 -4.68 -2.99
CA ASN A 195 -16.93 -3.62 -2.10
C ASN A 195 -18.11 -2.84 -2.67
N TYR A 196 -18.17 -2.66 -3.99
CA TYR A 196 -19.20 -1.84 -4.66
C TYR A 196 -20.25 -2.64 -5.42
N LEU A 197 -20.32 -3.96 -5.23
CA LEU A 197 -21.25 -4.83 -5.95
C LEU A 197 -22.70 -4.37 -5.79
N GLY A 198 -23.10 -4.01 -4.57
CA GLY A 198 -24.45 -3.53 -4.28
C GLY A 198 -24.79 -2.24 -5.04
N VAL A 199 -23.85 -1.29 -5.10
CA VAL A 199 -24.02 -0.03 -5.86
C VAL A 199 -24.12 -0.30 -7.36
N VAL A 200 -23.27 -1.19 -7.88
CA VAL A 200 -23.30 -1.58 -9.29
C VAL A 200 -24.64 -2.24 -9.63
N LEU A 201 -25.14 -3.16 -8.80
CA LEU A 201 -26.43 -3.81 -9.00
C LEU A 201 -27.59 -2.83 -8.91
N PHE A 202 -27.61 -1.96 -7.90
CA PHE A 202 -28.64 -0.93 -7.75
C PHE A 202 -28.73 -0.06 -9.01
N ILE A 203 -27.61 0.41 -9.53
CA ILE A 203 -27.58 1.23 -10.74
C ILE A 203 -28.11 0.47 -11.97
N LEU A 204 -27.77 -0.82 -12.11
CA LEU A 204 -28.26 -1.66 -13.20
C LEU A 204 -29.76 -1.95 -13.10
N ASP A 205 -30.30 -2.22 -11.91
CA ASP A 205 -31.71 -2.53 -11.68
C ASP A 205 -32.63 -1.36 -12.04
N PHE A 206 -32.19 -0.13 -11.81
CA PHE A 206 -32.93 1.09 -12.18
C PHE A 206 -32.71 1.54 -13.64
N ASN A 207 -32.08 0.70 -14.48
CA ASN A 207 -31.76 0.99 -15.89
C ASN A 207 -30.93 2.25 -16.10
N TYR A 208 -30.12 2.66 -15.11
CA TYR A 208 -29.14 3.71 -15.34
C TYR A 208 -28.06 3.19 -16.30
N GLY A 209 -27.73 3.99 -17.31
CA GLY A 209 -26.72 3.60 -18.30
C GLY A 209 -25.32 3.47 -17.69
N TRP A 210 -24.45 2.66 -18.31
CA TRP A 210 -23.04 2.51 -17.93
C TRP A 210 -22.30 3.84 -17.75
N GLN A 211 -22.67 4.83 -18.57
CA GLN A 211 -22.12 6.18 -18.47
C GLN A 211 -22.41 6.85 -17.12
N TYR A 212 -23.59 6.62 -16.54
CA TYR A 212 -23.93 7.16 -15.23
C TYR A 212 -23.05 6.52 -14.14
N LEU A 213 -22.89 5.19 -14.16
CA LEU A 213 -22.02 4.46 -13.23
C LEU A 213 -20.58 5.00 -13.27
N MET A 214 -20.03 5.20 -14.46
CA MET A 214 -18.65 5.68 -14.64
C MET A 214 -18.46 7.16 -14.33
N ASN A 215 -19.54 7.92 -14.10
CA ASN A 215 -19.49 9.31 -13.66
C ASN A 215 -20.00 9.51 -12.23
N ALA A 216 -20.48 8.45 -11.57
CA ALA A 216 -20.90 8.50 -10.18
C ALA A 216 -19.69 8.82 -9.30
N GLN A 217 -19.77 9.88 -8.50
CA GLN A 217 -18.64 10.37 -7.70
C GLN A 217 -18.11 9.28 -6.74
N LEU A 218 -18.99 8.46 -6.17
CA LEU A 218 -18.63 7.32 -5.32
C LEU A 218 -17.73 6.31 -6.07
N VAL A 219 -18.10 5.98 -7.32
CA VAL A 219 -17.36 5.03 -8.16
C VAL A 219 -16.04 5.64 -8.64
N VAL A 220 -16.08 6.86 -9.17
CA VAL A 220 -14.90 7.52 -9.74
C VAL A 220 -13.84 7.74 -8.68
N SER A 221 -14.20 8.22 -7.49
CA SER A 221 -13.26 8.45 -6.39
C SER A 221 -12.51 7.18 -6.00
N GLN A 222 -13.20 6.04 -5.96
CA GLN A 222 -12.61 4.75 -5.58
C GLN A 222 -11.77 4.13 -6.69
N LEU A 223 -12.19 4.32 -7.95
CA LEU A 223 -11.35 3.99 -9.09
C LEU A 223 -10.06 4.82 -9.10
N VAL A 224 -10.12 6.11 -8.74
CA VAL A 224 -8.92 6.97 -8.62
C VAL A 224 -7.97 6.44 -7.53
N VAL A 225 -8.49 6.09 -6.36
CA VAL A 225 -7.70 5.46 -5.28
C VAL A 225 -7.03 4.17 -5.78
N MET A 226 -7.82 3.29 -6.40
CA MET A 226 -7.35 2.02 -6.96
C MET A 226 -6.26 2.23 -8.01
N PHE A 227 -6.47 3.10 -9.00
CA PHE A 227 -5.51 3.35 -10.07
C PHE A 227 -4.22 3.98 -9.57
N LEU A 228 -4.28 4.93 -8.64
CA LEU A 228 -3.08 5.55 -8.08
C LEU A 228 -2.26 4.57 -7.24
N ALA A 229 -2.91 3.74 -6.43
CA ALA A 229 -2.24 2.67 -5.70
C ALA A 229 -1.61 1.64 -6.66
N ALA A 230 -2.34 1.28 -7.72
CA ALA A 230 -1.85 0.36 -8.74
C ALA A 230 -0.63 0.93 -9.48
N ILE A 231 -0.69 2.17 -9.98
CA ILE A 231 0.42 2.84 -10.68
C ILE A 231 1.66 2.92 -9.77
N GLY A 232 1.49 3.32 -8.52
CA GLY A 232 2.59 3.34 -7.54
C GLY A 232 3.24 1.97 -7.42
N THR A 233 2.44 0.92 -7.27
CA THR A 233 2.94 -0.45 -7.15
C THR A 233 3.64 -0.91 -8.44
N LEU A 234 3.04 -0.69 -9.61
CA LEU A 234 3.60 -1.04 -10.91
C LEU A 234 5.00 -0.45 -11.15
N VAL A 235 5.21 0.81 -10.74
CA VAL A 235 6.51 1.48 -10.88
C VAL A 235 7.51 0.94 -9.86
N THR A 236 7.05 0.60 -8.67
CA THR A 236 7.89 0.11 -7.56
C THR A 236 8.52 -1.24 -7.86
N LEU A 237 7.78 -2.17 -8.48
CA LEU A 237 8.25 -3.54 -8.74
C LEU A 237 9.55 -3.60 -9.59
N PRO A 238 9.60 -3.03 -10.82
CA PRO A 238 10.82 -3.03 -11.62
C PRO A 238 11.92 -2.14 -11.01
N LEU A 239 11.55 -1.05 -10.32
CA LEU A 239 12.52 -0.20 -9.63
C LEU A 239 13.23 -0.95 -8.51
N THR A 240 12.49 -1.74 -7.72
CA THR A 240 13.03 -2.58 -6.65
C THR A 240 14.01 -3.59 -7.21
N ALA A 241 13.64 -4.29 -8.29
CA ALA A 241 14.52 -5.27 -8.93
C ALA A 241 15.82 -4.63 -9.45
N TYR A 242 15.73 -3.42 -10.00
CA TYR A 242 16.90 -2.66 -10.44
C TYR A 242 17.79 -2.21 -9.27
N LEU A 243 17.18 -1.65 -8.21
CA LEU A 243 17.91 -1.17 -7.04
C LEU A 243 18.58 -2.29 -6.27
N TYR A 244 17.96 -3.47 -6.20
CA TYR A 244 18.55 -4.67 -5.62
C TYR A 244 19.92 -4.94 -6.25
N ILE A 245 20.02 -5.02 -7.57
CA ILE A 245 21.31 -5.28 -8.23
C ILE A 245 22.30 -4.12 -8.04
N LYS A 246 21.84 -2.88 -8.18
CA LYS A 246 22.70 -1.69 -8.12
C LYS A 246 23.34 -1.51 -6.74
N MET A 247 22.57 -1.68 -5.66
CA MET A 247 23.07 -1.54 -4.29
C MET A 247 24.08 -2.64 -3.96
N LYS A 248 23.96 -3.83 -4.56
CA LYS A 248 24.92 -4.93 -4.39
C LYS A 248 26.27 -4.64 -5.03
N GLN A 249 26.26 -4.06 -6.23
CA GLN A 249 27.46 -3.69 -6.98
C GLN A 249 28.21 -2.48 -6.39
N SER A 250 27.63 -1.79 -5.41
CA SER A 250 28.28 -0.64 -4.78
C SER A 250 29.50 -1.07 -3.96
N PRO A 251 30.66 -0.38 -4.05
CA PRO A 251 31.93 -0.79 -3.43
C PRO A 251 31.90 -1.02 -1.90
N LYS A 252 30.85 -0.55 -1.21
CA LYS A 252 30.72 -0.64 0.25
C LYS A 252 30.33 -2.04 0.78
N SER A 253 29.90 -2.98 -0.05
CA SER A 253 29.53 -4.35 0.40
C SER A 253 30.72 -5.31 0.49
N LYS A 254 31.89 -4.97 -0.07
CA LYS A 254 33.09 -5.82 -0.06
C LYS A 254 33.95 -5.74 1.21
N VAL A 255 33.60 -4.89 2.18
CA VAL A 255 34.45 -4.62 3.37
C VAL A 255 34.00 -5.41 4.62
N GLY A 256 32.88 -6.14 4.57
CA GLY A 256 32.36 -6.90 5.72
C GLY A 256 32.73 -8.39 5.76
N GLY A 257 33.60 -8.87 4.86
CA GLY A 257 33.91 -10.30 4.69
C GLY A 257 35.38 -10.64 4.88
N ILE A 258 36.06 -9.98 5.84
CA ILE A 258 37.33 -10.45 6.37
C ILE A 258 37.27 -10.27 7.88
N GLU A 259 36.90 -11.35 8.58
CA GLU A 259 37.52 -11.86 9.80
C GLU A 259 36.91 -13.23 10.16
#